data_AF-A0A919IQN8-F1
#
_entry.id   AF-A0A919IQN8-F1
#
_cell.length_a   1.000
_cell.length_b   1.000
_cell.length_c   1.000
_cell.angle_alpha   90.00
_cell.angle_beta   90.00
_cell.angle_gamma   90.00
#
_symmetry.space_group_name_H-M   'P 1'
#
loop_
_entity.id
_entity.type
_entity.pdbx_description
1 polymer ?
#
loop_
_entity_poly.entity_id
_entity_poly.type
_entity_poly.pdbx_seq_one_letter_code
_entity_poly.pdbx_strand_id
1 'polypeptide(L)'
;MRTVTRRITLRRAELEGSVCAVPEELAEALGGQGPVMVVLEHRIKGVTPMREVFEATLEQDVEWQLTGIAWPTGIQSGMFVTISWQQGRDAVVMRTKVLEDPLRIDGVNYYHEYDPKAVTRDFDPRPSNRGQVLKAIRKLGRVFDDGSAVFPEEFLAKRAGLGRGQKGAFLLKNAVDQLIREGYITRVAGSVDAAGHPSYPLVDGEEPVDLLFYAPLVDPAPHPSEPDDEDGEHADRREHWVKGFVRKLPPGAQPSEKQMAAYLRAVENDQIDEDALAPGYTFVKKHHRHG
;
A
#
# COMPACT_ATOMS: atom_id res chain seq x y z
N MET A 1 -38.16 2.29 -0.17
CA MET A 1 -37.20 3.34 0.20
C MET A 1 -35.86 2.96 -0.45
N ARG A 2 -35.43 3.67 -1.49
CA ARG A 2 -34.20 3.32 -2.23
C ARG A 2 -32.99 3.85 -1.43
N THR A 3 -32.07 2.96 -1.10
CA THR A 3 -30.78 3.29 -0.50
C THR A 3 -29.70 2.88 -1.49
N VAL A 4 -28.78 3.78 -1.80
CA VAL A 4 -27.60 3.50 -2.60
C VAL A 4 -26.42 3.42 -1.65
N THR A 5 -25.59 2.39 -1.76
CA THR A 5 -24.37 2.24 -0.97
C THR A 5 -23.28 1.63 -1.82
N ARG A 6 -22.11 2.29 -1.84
CA ARG A 6 -20.94 1.86 -2.60
C ARG A 6 -19.69 2.06 -1.77
N ARG A 7 -18.83 1.06 -1.78
CA ARG A 7 -17.48 1.16 -1.24
C ARG A 7 -16.53 1.48 -2.38
N ILE A 8 -15.71 2.51 -2.20
CA ILE A 8 -14.69 2.95 -3.14
C ILE A 8 -13.32 2.95 -2.47
N THR A 9 -12.27 2.83 -3.27
CA THR A 9 -10.88 2.94 -2.82
C THR A 9 -10.35 4.31 -3.20
N LEU A 10 -9.91 5.10 -2.21
CA LEU A 10 -9.33 6.40 -2.48
C LEU A 10 -7.96 6.28 -3.13
N ARG A 11 -7.80 6.82 -4.34
CA ARG A 11 -6.54 6.92 -5.06
C ARG A 11 -5.84 8.24 -4.74
N ARG A 12 -4.52 8.30 -4.97
CA ARG A 12 -3.79 9.57 -4.78
C ARG A 12 -4.38 10.69 -5.65
N ALA A 13 -4.75 10.39 -6.90
CA ALA A 13 -5.33 11.38 -7.80
C ALA A 13 -6.65 11.97 -7.27
N GLU A 14 -7.45 11.17 -6.55
CA GLU A 14 -8.71 11.62 -5.95
C GLU A 14 -8.47 12.52 -4.74
N LEU A 15 -7.45 12.21 -3.93
CA LEU A 15 -7.03 13.05 -2.83
C LEU A 15 -6.47 14.39 -3.30
N GLU A 16 -5.59 14.37 -4.30
CA GLU A 16 -4.99 15.58 -4.89
C GLU A 16 -6.02 16.42 -5.65
N GLY A 17 -6.94 15.76 -6.36
CA GLY A 17 -8.00 16.40 -7.13
C GLY A 17 -9.17 16.90 -6.27
N SER A 18 -9.22 16.55 -4.98
CA SER A 18 -10.39 16.83 -4.13
C SER A 18 -11.68 16.27 -4.72
N VAL A 19 -11.61 15.04 -5.27
CA VAL A 19 -12.73 14.36 -5.94
C VAL A 19 -13.00 12.98 -5.35
N CYS A 20 -14.20 12.45 -5.59
CA CYS A 20 -14.63 11.13 -5.14
C CYS A 20 -15.60 10.53 -6.16
N ALA A 21 -15.26 9.36 -6.73
CA ALA A 21 -16.14 8.67 -7.67
C ALA A 21 -17.46 8.25 -6.99
N VAL A 22 -18.58 8.41 -7.71
CA VAL A 22 -19.90 8.03 -7.22
C VAL A 22 -20.61 7.07 -8.16
N PRO A 23 -21.47 6.17 -7.65
CA PRO A 23 -22.26 5.29 -8.48
C PRO A 23 -23.27 6.07 -9.33
N GLU A 24 -23.49 5.62 -10.57
CA GLU A 24 -24.40 6.25 -11.53
C GLU A 24 -25.81 6.41 -10.95
N GLU A 25 -26.30 5.46 -10.15
CA GLU A 25 -27.61 5.54 -9.51
C GLU A 25 -27.74 6.71 -8.53
N LEU A 26 -26.64 7.11 -7.89
CA LEU A 26 -26.60 8.28 -7.01
C LEU A 26 -26.55 9.55 -7.86
N ALA A 27 -25.75 9.52 -8.94
CA ALA A 27 -25.66 10.65 -9.86
C ALA A 27 -26.99 10.96 -10.56
N GLU A 28 -27.71 9.95 -11.03
CA GLU A 28 -29.06 10.10 -11.61
C GLU A 28 -30.06 10.68 -10.61
N ALA A 29 -29.95 10.28 -9.34
CA ALA A 29 -30.88 10.72 -8.30
C ALA A 29 -30.64 12.16 -7.84
N LEU A 30 -29.38 12.62 -7.90
CA LEU A 30 -28.96 13.97 -7.55
C LEU A 30 -28.78 14.88 -8.79
N GLY A 31 -28.89 14.32 -9.99
CA GLY A 31 -28.64 15.02 -11.24
C GLY A 31 -29.54 16.23 -11.43
N GLY A 32 -28.95 17.37 -11.76
CA GLY A 32 -29.67 18.64 -11.91
C GLY A 32 -30.07 19.32 -10.59
N GLN A 33 -29.75 18.72 -9.44
CA GLN A 33 -29.77 19.43 -8.16
C GLN A 33 -28.54 20.34 -8.10
N GLY A 34 -28.63 21.42 -7.32
CA GLY A 34 -27.51 22.34 -7.10
C GLY A 34 -26.36 21.67 -6.32
N PRO A 35 -25.61 22.42 -5.50
CA PRO A 35 -24.60 21.83 -4.63
C PRO A 35 -25.18 20.66 -3.81
N VAL A 36 -24.44 19.55 -3.76
CA VAL A 36 -24.78 18.36 -2.99
C VAL A 36 -24.11 18.47 -1.64
N MET A 37 -24.87 18.33 -0.56
CA MET A 37 -24.29 18.27 0.77
C MET A 37 -23.59 16.92 0.97
N VAL A 38 -22.32 16.95 1.34
CA VAL A 38 -21.57 15.75 1.70
C VAL A 38 -21.23 15.80 3.18
N VAL A 39 -21.53 14.71 3.86
CA VAL A 39 -21.17 14.48 5.27
C VAL A 39 -20.09 13.42 5.31
N LEU A 40 -18.90 13.76 5.79
CA LEU A 40 -17.82 12.82 6.02
C LEU A 40 -17.75 12.44 7.50
N GLU A 41 -17.87 11.14 7.79
CA GLU A 41 -17.68 10.56 9.12
C GLU A 41 -16.36 9.76 9.13
N HIS A 42 -15.41 10.24 9.93
CA HIS A 42 -14.05 9.73 10.03
C HIS A 42 -13.60 9.63 11.49
N ARG A 43 -12.51 8.90 11.76
CA ARG A 43 -11.84 8.90 13.06
C ARG A 43 -10.37 9.22 12.89
N ILE A 44 -9.90 10.35 13.41
CA ILE A 44 -8.49 10.74 13.30
C ILE A 44 -7.64 9.69 14.06
N LYS A 45 -6.63 9.14 13.36
CA LYS A 45 -5.81 8.00 13.82
C LYS A 45 -6.67 6.81 14.32
N GLY A 46 -7.89 6.64 13.82
CA GLY A 46 -8.81 5.57 14.23
C GLY A 46 -9.52 5.79 15.58
N VAL A 47 -9.22 6.89 16.30
CA VAL A 47 -9.75 7.11 17.66
C VAL A 47 -10.73 8.27 17.69
N THR A 48 -10.26 9.49 17.40
CA THR A 48 -11.04 10.71 17.64
C THR A 48 -12.10 10.89 16.56
N PRO A 49 -13.40 10.79 16.89
CA PRO A 49 -14.45 10.95 15.90
C PRO A 49 -14.44 12.35 15.31
N MET A 50 -14.60 12.41 14.01
CA MET A 50 -14.61 13.61 13.21
C MET A 50 -15.81 13.56 12.26
N ARG A 51 -16.54 14.66 12.21
CA ARG A 51 -17.64 14.85 11.28
C ARG A 51 -17.43 16.17 10.56
N GLU A 52 -17.25 16.11 9.25
CA GLU A 52 -17.17 17.30 8.41
C GLU A 52 -18.34 17.35 7.44
N VAL A 53 -18.76 18.55 7.11
CA VAL A 53 -19.84 18.81 6.17
C VAL A 53 -19.33 19.84 5.17
N PHE A 54 -19.45 19.54 3.89
CA PHE A 54 -19.04 20.43 2.81
C PHE A 54 -20.02 20.35 1.64
N GLU A 55 -20.12 21.44 0.90
CA GLU A 55 -20.84 21.49 -0.38
C GLU A 55 -19.92 20.91 -1.46
N ALA A 56 -20.41 19.91 -2.18
CA ALA A 56 -19.73 19.31 -3.31
C ALA A 56 -20.54 19.53 -4.60
N THR A 57 -19.86 19.52 -5.74
CA THR A 57 -20.53 19.55 -7.04
C THR A 57 -20.49 18.17 -7.66
N LEU A 58 -21.61 17.73 -8.24
CA LEU A 58 -21.65 16.49 -9.01
C LEU A 58 -21.26 16.82 -10.45
N GLU A 59 -20.19 16.20 -10.94
CA GLU A 59 -19.66 16.39 -12.29
C GLU A 59 -19.46 15.05 -12.99
N GLN A 60 -19.57 15.06 -14.31
CA GLN A 60 -19.24 13.93 -15.15
C GLN A 60 -18.01 14.29 -15.98
N ASP A 61 -16.90 13.57 -15.75
CA ASP A 61 -15.73 13.59 -16.62
C ASP A 61 -15.69 12.27 -17.40
N VAL A 62 -14.86 11.31 -16.96
CA VAL A 62 -14.92 9.91 -17.45
C VAL A 62 -15.98 9.11 -16.71
N GLU A 63 -16.06 9.30 -15.39
CA GLU A 63 -17.06 8.73 -14.50
C GLU A 63 -17.74 9.87 -13.73
N TRP A 64 -18.88 9.58 -13.09
CA TRP A 64 -19.52 10.52 -12.18
C TRP A 64 -18.69 10.68 -10.91
N GLN A 65 -18.45 11.93 -10.51
CA GLN A 65 -17.66 12.25 -9.33
C GLN A 65 -18.23 13.45 -8.58
N LEU A 66 -18.05 13.43 -7.26
CA LEU A 66 -18.22 14.60 -6.41
C LEU A 66 -16.89 15.38 -6.39
N THR A 67 -16.94 16.68 -6.66
CA THR A 67 -15.79 17.60 -6.66
C THR A 67 -15.91 18.61 -5.50
N GLY A 68 -14.78 19.18 -5.08
CA GLY A 68 -14.74 20.16 -3.98
C GLY A 68 -14.65 19.52 -2.58
N ILE A 69 -14.20 18.28 -2.51
CA ILE A 69 -14.11 17.54 -1.25
C ILE A 69 -12.86 17.97 -0.48
N ALA A 70 -13.05 18.60 0.68
CA ALA A 70 -11.98 18.88 1.61
C ALA A 70 -11.62 17.60 2.39
N TRP A 71 -10.64 16.83 1.90
CA TRP A 71 -10.21 15.63 2.59
C TRP A 71 -9.49 15.97 3.91
N PRO A 72 -9.96 15.48 5.06
CA PRO A 72 -9.33 15.74 6.35
C PRO A 72 -7.97 15.05 6.48
N THR A 73 -7.17 15.55 7.42
CA THR A 73 -5.88 14.93 7.76
C THR A 73 -6.08 13.50 8.25
N GLY A 74 -5.17 12.61 7.86
CA GLY A 74 -5.26 11.17 8.20
C GLY A 74 -6.01 10.32 7.18
N ILE A 75 -6.72 10.91 6.21
CA ILE A 75 -7.15 10.19 5.01
C ILE A 75 -5.96 10.05 4.05
N GLN A 76 -5.74 8.82 3.56
CA GLN A 76 -4.59 8.46 2.76
C GLN A 76 -4.98 7.58 1.57
N SER A 77 -4.08 7.53 0.57
CA SER A 77 -4.27 6.69 -0.61
C SER A 77 -4.32 5.21 -0.21
N GLY A 78 -5.24 4.50 -0.86
CA GLY A 78 -5.62 3.12 -0.60
C GLY A 78 -6.74 2.97 0.42
N MET A 79 -7.10 3.99 1.20
CA MET A 79 -8.19 3.88 2.18
C MET A 79 -9.53 3.66 1.51
N PHE A 80 -10.38 2.86 2.15
CA PHE A 80 -11.75 2.67 1.70
C PHE A 80 -12.69 3.75 2.27
N VAL A 81 -13.54 4.28 1.41
CA VAL A 81 -14.67 5.12 1.79
C VAL A 81 -15.98 4.46 1.34
N THR A 82 -16.92 4.35 2.26
CA THR A 82 -18.28 3.90 1.97
C THR A 82 -19.16 5.11 1.77
N ILE A 83 -19.65 5.27 0.56
CA ILE A 83 -20.61 6.30 0.15
C ILE A 83 -22.01 5.72 0.31
N SER A 84 -22.89 6.47 0.96
CA SER A 84 -24.29 6.09 1.16
C SER A 84 -25.22 7.28 0.95
N TRP A 85 -26.34 7.03 0.29
CA TRP A 85 -27.40 8.01 0.09
C TRP A 85 -28.76 7.32 0.17
N GLN A 86 -29.74 8.03 0.73
CA GLN A 86 -31.12 7.54 0.85
C GLN A 86 -32.06 8.50 0.13
N GLN A 87 -33.01 7.94 -0.61
CA GLN A 87 -34.01 8.73 -1.30
C GLN A 87 -34.77 9.66 -0.34
N GLY A 88 -34.86 10.94 -0.72
CA GLY A 88 -35.47 12.00 0.09
C GLY A 88 -34.52 12.63 1.12
N ARG A 89 -33.25 12.22 1.17
CA ARG A 89 -32.19 12.95 1.88
C ARG A 89 -31.46 13.87 0.91
N ASP A 90 -31.10 15.03 1.41
CA ASP A 90 -30.31 16.08 0.77
C ASP A 90 -28.80 15.88 0.89
N ALA A 91 -28.37 14.92 1.72
CA ALA A 91 -26.97 14.67 2.00
C ALA A 91 -26.50 13.28 1.56
N VAL A 92 -25.32 13.25 0.95
CA VAL A 92 -24.51 12.03 0.73
C VAL A 92 -23.62 11.83 1.94
N VAL A 93 -23.61 10.62 2.50
CA VAL A 93 -22.77 10.30 3.67
C VAL A 93 -21.61 9.41 3.26
N MET A 94 -20.39 9.88 3.51
CA MET A 94 -19.13 9.17 3.35
C MET A 94 -18.62 8.68 4.70
N ARG A 95 -18.25 7.41 4.79
CA ARG A 95 -17.74 6.80 6.03
C ARG A 95 -16.45 6.05 5.79
N THR A 96 -15.49 6.23 6.69
CA THR A 96 -14.32 5.36 6.80
C THR A 96 -14.55 4.32 7.90
N LYS A 97 -13.94 3.13 7.77
CA LYS A 97 -14.01 2.07 8.78
C LYS A 97 -12.64 1.87 9.39
N VAL A 98 -12.55 1.92 10.72
CA VAL A 98 -11.31 1.70 11.49
C VAL A 98 -10.92 0.23 11.40
N LEU A 99 -9.62 -0.04 11.31
CA LEU A 99 -9.07 -1.38 11.52
C LEU A 99 -9.17 -1.77 13.00
N GLU A 100 -9.36 -3.06 13.26
CA GLU A 100 -9.23 -3.61 14.61
C GLU A 100 -7.78 -3.49 15.09
N ASP A 101 -6.84 -3.92 14.23
CA ASP A 101 -5.40 -3.81 14.44
C ASP A 101 -4.79 -2.81 13.45
N PRO A 102 -4.35 -1.62 13.88
CA PRO A 102 -3.62 -0.68 13.03
C PRO A 102 -2.33 -1.28 12.47
N LEU A 103 -2.05 -1.02 11.20
CA LEU A 103 -0.90 -1.58 10.50
C LEU A 103 0.02 -0.48 9.95
N ARG A 104 1.32 -0.72 9.97
CA ARG A 104 2.33 0.10 9.31
C ARG A 104 2.86 -0.65 8.10
N ILE A 105 2.65 -0.10 6.91
CA ILE A 105 3.03 -0.70 5.63
C ILE A 105 4.12 0.14 5.00
N ASP A 106 5.31 -0.43 4.82
CA ASP A 106 6.50 0.26 4.31
C ASP A 106 6.79 1.60 5.03
N GLY A 107 6.48 1.66 6.33
CA GLY A 107 6.67 2.86 7.16
C GLY A 107 5.49 3.83 7.19
N VAL A 108 4.38 3.54 6.52
CA VAL A 108 3.16 4.36 6.52
C VAL A 108 2.09 3.73 7.41
N ASN A 109 1.55 4.49 8.36
CA ASN A 109 0.52 4.00 9.29
C ASN A 109 -0.87 4.04 8.66
N TYR A 110 -1.58 2.92 8.73
CA TYR A 110 -2.96 2.71 8.32
C TYR A 110 -3.80 2.33 9.55
N TYR A 111 -4.73 3.23 9.90
CA TYR A 111 -5.69 3.03 11.00
C TYR A 111 -7.10 2.64 10.50
N HIS A 112 -7.29 2.61 9.19
CA HIS A 112 -8.58 2.36 8.55
C HIS A 112 -8.43 1.29 7.49
N GLU A 113 -9.53 0.60 7.19
CA GLU A 113 -9.54 -0.41 6.14
C GLU A 113 -9.04 0.21 4.82
N TYR A 114 -8.18 -0.53 4.14
CA TYR A 114 -7.52 -0.10 2.91
C TYR A 114 -7.46 -1.23 1.88
N ASP A 115 -7.29 -0.87 0.61
CA ASP A 115 -7.03 -1.77 -0.51
C ASP A 115 -5.51 -1.94 -0.68
N PRO A 116 -4.96 -3.14 -0.40
CA PRO A 116 -3.52 -3.38 -0.52
C PRO A 116 -2.99 -3.14 -1.93
N LYS A 117 -3.79 -3.40 -2.98
CA LYS A 117 -3.36 -3.16 -4.36
C LYS A 117 -3.18 -1.68 -4.61
N ALA A 118 -4.09 -0.87 -4.08
CA ALA A 118 -4.01 0.58 -4.22
C ALA A 118 -2.84 1.17 -3.44
N VAL A 119 -2.64 0.75 -2.19
CA VAL A 119 -1.46 1.12 -1.39
C VAL A 119 -0.18 0.76 -2.14
N THR A 120 -0.11 -0.41 -2.77
CA THR A 120 1.06 -0.80 -3.55
C THR A 120 1.26 0.07 -4.78
N ARG A 121 0.22 0.25 -5.61
CA ARG A 121 0.29 1.00 -6.88
C ARG A 121 0.55 2.49 -6.69
N ASP A 122 -0.08 3.07 -5.69
CA ASP A 122 -0.02 4.49 -5.45
C ASP A 122 1.18 4.85 -4.60
N PHE A 123 1.92 3.94 -3.97
CA PHE A 123 3.11 4.35 -3.23
C PHE A 123 4.12 5.09 -4.12
N ASP A 124 4.55 6.28 -3.68
CA ASP A 124 5.61 7.02 -4.35
C ASP A 124 6.88 6.96 -3.51
N PRO A 125 7.81 6.07 -3.86
CA PRO A 125 9.10 6.05 -3.20
C PRO A 125 9.85 7.32 -3.57
N ARG A 126 10.46 7.97 -2.58
CA ARG A 126 11.30 9.17 -2.76
C ARG A 126 12.31 8.99 -3.91
N PRO A 127 12.67 10.08 -4.63
CA PRO A 127 13.54 10.02 -5.80
C PRO A 127 14.94 9.53 -5.42
N SER A 128 15.16 8.23 -5.65
CA SER A 128 16.41 7.51 -5.37
C SER A 128 16.50 6.33 -6.35
N ASN A 129 17.70 5.76 -6.53
CA ASN A 129 17.85 4.63 -7.44
C ASN A 129 17.00 3.42 -7.01
N ARG A 130 16.97 3.16 -5.70
CA ARG A 130 16.09 2.16 -5.08
C ARG A 130 14.62 2.47 -5.27
N GLY A 131 14.24 3.73 -5.05
CA GLY A 131 12.87 4.17 -5.21
C GLY A 131 12.38 3.99 -6.64
N GLN A 132 13.21 4.31 -7.63
CA GLN A 132 12.92 4.08 -9.04
C GLN A 132 12.68 2.58 -9.37
N VAL A 133 13.49 1.68 -8.80
CA VAL A 133 13.27 0.22 -8.94
C VAL A 133 11.95 -0.20 -8.30
N LEU A 134 11.69 0.18 -7.05
CA LEU A 134 10.44 -0.14 -6.36
C LEU A 134 9.22 0.45 -7.08
N LYS A 135 9.33 1.67 -7.60
CA LYS A 135 8.27 2.32 -8.38
C LYS A 135 7.96 1.53 -9.64
N ALA A 136 8.97 1.07 -10.37
CA ALA A 136 8.77 0.23 -11.56
C ALA A 136 8.05 -1.08 -11.20
N ILE A 137 8.53 -1.80 -10.17
CA ILE A 137 7.93 -3.07 -9.74
C ILE A 137 6.48 -2.87 -9.30
N ARG A 138 6.21 -1.90 -8.43
CA ARG A 138 4.88 -1.67 -7.85
C ARG A 138 3.87 -1.10 -8.84
N LYS A 139 4.29 -0.21 -9.73
CA LYS A 139 3.39 0.43 -10.72
C LYS A 139 3.16 -0.41 -11.96
N LEU A 140 4.18 -1.11 -12.45
CA LEU A 140 4.15 -1.81 -13.74
C LEU A 140 4.07 -3.32 -13.59
N GLY A 141 4.40 -3.86 -12.41
CA GLY A 141 4.26 -5.28 -12.12
C GLY A 141 2.81 -5.71 -11.91
N ARG A 142 2.61 -7.02 -11.92
CA ARG A 142 1.34 -7.62 -11.48
C ARG A 142 1.29 -7.52 -9.97
N VAL A 143 0.21 -6.95 -9.44
CA VAL A 143 -0.01 -6.78 -7.99
C VAL A 143 -1.08 -7.75 -7.54
N PHE A 144 -0.80 -8.50 -6.47
CA PHE A 144 -1.70 -9.49 -5.88
C PHE A 144 -2.60 -8.86 -4.80
N ASP A 145 -3.58 -9.64 -4.32
CA ASP A 145 -4.59 -9.16 -3.36
C ASP A 145 -4.03 -8.75 -2.00
N ASP A 146 -2.86 -9.28 -1.62
CA ASP A 146 -2.15 -8.90 -0.40
C ASP A 146 -1.20 -7.70 -0.58
N GLY A 147 -1.21 -7.08 -1.76
CA GLY A 147 -0.34 -5.94 -2.08
C GLY A 147 1.06 -6.34 -2.51
N SER A 148 1.43 -7.63 -2.50
CA SER A 148 2.68 -8.09 -3.12
C SER A 148 2.66 -7.88 -4.63
N ALA A 149 3.84 -7.81 -5.25
CA ALA A 149 3.94 -7.57 -6.68
C ALA A 149 5.09 -8.35 -7.32
N VAL A 150 4.90 -8.76 -8.58
CA VAL A 150 5.95 -9.39 -9.38
C VAL A 150 6.22 -8.61 -10.66
N PHE A 151 7.49 -8.57 -11.03
CA PHE A 151 7.96 -7.89 -12.22
C PHE A 151 9.15 -8.65 -12.86
N PRO A 152 9.17 -8.90 -14.18
CA PRO A 152 10.30 -9.59 -14.82
C PRO A 152 11.59 -8.77 -14.75
N GLU A 153 12.67 -9.37 -14.23
CA GLU A 153 13.93 -8.65 -13.98
C GLU A 153 14.54 -8.10 -15.28
N GLU A 154 14.40 -8.83 -16.39
CA GLU A 154 14.93 -8.44 -17.71
C GLU A 154 14.38 -7.10 -18.23
N PHE A 155 13.16 -6.72 -17.85
CA PHE A 155 12.53 -5.47 -18.29
C PHE A 155 12.91 -4.28 -17.42
N LEU A 156 13.56 -4.51 -16.28
CA LEU A 156 13.75 -3.48 -15.27
C LEU A 156 14.65 -2.35 -15.76
N ALA A 157 15.72 -2.68 -16.50
CA ALA A 157 16.62 -1.68 -17.09
C ALA A 157 15.91 -0.68 -18.01
N LYS A 158 14.88 -1.14 -18.74
CA LYS A 158 14.09 -0.29 -19.64
C LYS A 158 13.03 0.54 -18.92
N ARG A 159 12.57 0.09 -17.74
CA ARG A 159 11.40 0.64 -17.04
C ARG A 159 11.71 1.44 -15.77
N ALA A 160 12.85 1.20 -15.13
CA ALA A 160 13.21 1.87 -13.88
C ALA A 160 13.58 3.35 -14.06
N GLY A 161 14.05 3.76 -15.24
CA GLY A 161 14.41 5.16 -15.50
C GLY A 161 15.82 5.57 -15.05
N LEU A 162 16.69 4.62 -14.70
CA LEU A 162 18.06 4.86 -14.20
C LEU A 162 19.10 5.24 -15.28
N GLY A 163 18.65 5.56 -16.50
CA GLY A 163 19.52 5.85 -17.64
C GLY A 163 20.02 4.60 -18.39
N ARG A 164 20.78 4.83 -19.47
CA ARG A 164 21.30 3.78 -20.37
C ARG A 164 22.80 3.55 -20.19
N GLY A 165 23.30 2.44 -20.75
CA GLY A 165 24.72 2.10 -20.77
C GLY A 165 25.25 1.57 -19.44
N GLN A 166 26.58 1.47 -19.33
CA GLN A 166 27.25 0.84 -18.18
C GLN A 166 26.91 1.49 -16.84
N LYS A 167 26.80 2.83 -16.80
CA LYS A 167 26.43 3.56 -15.58
C LYS A 167 25.02 3.19 -15.12
N GLY A 168 24.03 3.20 -16.00
CA GLY A 168 22.66 2.82 -15.67
C GLY A 168 22.56 1.37 -15.20
N ALA A 169 23.26 0.45 -15.86
CA ALA A 169 23.33 -0.96 -15.46
C ALA A 169 23.95 -1.13 -14.07
N PHE A 170 25.03 -0.38 -13.76
CA PHE A 170 25.65 -0.40 -12.44
C PHE A 170 24.70 0.11 -11.34
N LEU A 171 24.05 1.26 -11.55
CA LEU A 171 23.09 1.82 -10.60
C LEU A 171 21.91 0.89 -10.37
N LEU A 172 21.41 0.27 -11.43
CA LEU A 172 20.33 -0.70 -11.36
C LEU A 172 20.71 -1.90 -10.52
N LYS A 173 21.83 -2.54 -10.86
CA LYS A 173 22.33 -3.72 -10.13
C LYS A 173 22.52 -3.41 -8.66
N ASN A 174 23.17 -2.28 -8.34
CA ASN A 174 23.39 -1.86 -6.96
C ASN A 174 22.08 -1.65 -6.19
N ALA A 175 21.10 -0.98 -6.81
CA ALA A 175 19.78 -0.74 -6.21
C ALA A 175 19.01 -2.05 -5.96
N VAL A 176 18.99 -2.97 -6.93
CA VAL A 176 18.36 -4.29 -6.79
C VAL A 176 19.03 -5.09 -5.67
N ASP A 177 20.36 -5.18 -5.68
CA ASP A 177 21.11 -5.93 -4.66
C ASP A 177 20.88 -5.36 -3.26
N GLN A 178 20.77 -4.03 -3.12
CA GLN A 178 20.44 -3.39 -1.85
C GLN A 178 19.00 -3.71 -1.40
N LEU A 179 18.02 -3.64 -2.30
CA LEU A 179 16.62 -3.97 -1.98
C LEU A 179 16.44 -5.44 -1.59
N ILE A 180 17.19 -6.35 -2.22
CA ILE A 180 17.23 -7.77 -1.83
C ILE A 180 17.83 -7.93 -0.43
N ARG A 181 18.97 -7.26 -0.17
CA ARG A 181 19.64 -7.31 1.14
C ARG A 181 18.76 -6.80 2.27
N GLU A 182 17.96 -5.76 2.00
CA GLU A 182 17.02 -5.16 2.97
C GLU A 182 15.67 -5.87 3.03
N GLY A 183 15.46 -6.90 2.21
CA GLY A 183 14.24 -7.73 2.23
C GLY A 183 13.01 -7.07 1.61
N TYR A 184 13.16 -6.00 0.83
CA TYR A 184 12.05 -5.39 0.09
C TYR A 184 11.63 -6.22 -1.12
N ILE A 185 12.60 -6.86 -1.77
CA ILE A 185 12.36 -7.72 -2.93
C ILE A 185 13.13 -9.04 -2.81
N THR A 186 12.74 -10.04 -3.58
CA THR A 186 13.45 -11.31 -3.69
C THR A 186 13.38 -11.82 -5.13
N ARG A 187 14.43 -12.48 -5.61
CA ARG A 187 14.41 -13.15 -6.91
C ARG A 187 13.68 -14.47 -6.79
N VAL A 188 12.74 -14.71 -7.69
CA VAL A 188 11.96 -15.95 -7.75
C VAL A 188 11.82 -16.41 -9.20
N ALA A 189 11.70 -17.71 -9.42
CA ALA A 189 11.32 -18.24 -10.72
C ALA A 189 9.81 -18.08 -10.90
N GLY A 190 9.41 -17.59 -12.07
CA GLY A 190 8.01 -17.56 -12.51
C GLY A 190 7.95 -17.69 -14.02
N SER A 191 6.84 -17.28 -14.61
CA SER A 191 6.66 -17.28 -16.07
C SER A 191 6.05 -15.97 -16.54
N VAL A 192 6.06 -15.77 -17.86
CA VAL A 192 5.36 -14.67 -18.52
C VAL A 192 4.47 -15.29 -19.59
N ASP A 193 3.18 -14.97 -19.55
CA ASP A 193 2.23 -15.47 -20.54
C ASP A 193 2.44 -14.83 -21.92
N ALA A 194 1.72 -15.32 -22.94
CA ALA A 194 1.80 -14.80 -24.30
C ALA A 194 1.41 -13.31 -24.42
N ALA A 195 0.70 -12.75 -23.43
CA ALA A 195 0.32 -11.35 -23.38
C ALA A 195 1.33 -10.48 -22.59
N GLY A 196 2.41 -11.07 -22.08
CA GLY A 196 3.44 -10.37 -21.32
C GLY A 196 3.13 -10.21 -19.83
N HIS A 197 2.11 -10.89 -19.30
CA HIS A 197 1.79 -10.82 -17.88
C HIS A 197 2.66 -11.78 -17.06
N PRO A 198 3.37 -11.28 -16.03
CA PRO A 198 4.10 -12.17 -15.15
C PRO A 198 3.15 -13.00 -14.28
N SER A 199 3.51 -14.26 -14.11
CA SER A 199 2.83 -15.22 -13.24
C SER A 199 3.82 -15.77 -12.21
N TYR A 200 3.35 -15.83 -10.98
CA TYR A 200 4.05 -16.45 -9.87
C TYR A 200 3.03 -17.24 -9.04
N PRO A 201 3.30 -18.52 -8.70
CA PRO A 201 4.48 -19.31 -9.07
C PRO A 201 4.57 -19.62 -10.59
N LEU A 202 5.66 -20.26 -11.00
CA LEU A 202 5.86 -20.77 -12.37
C LEU A 202 4.66 -21.64 -12.79
N VAL A 203 4.09 -21.35 -13.97
CA VAL A 203 2.97 -22.10 -14.54
C VAL A 203 3.51 -23.29 -15.35
N ASP A 204 2.87 -24.46 -15.19
CA ASP A 204 3.25 -25.67 -15.92
C ASP A 204 3.18 -25.45 -17.44
N GLY A 205 4.28 -25.78 -18.12
CA GLY A 205 4.40 -25.66 -19.58
C GLY A 205 4.83 -24.28 -20.08
N GLU A 206 4.97 -23.28 -19.22
CA GLU A 206 5.53 -21.97 -19.58
C GLU A 206 7.05 -21.93 -19.38
N GLU A 207 7.74 -21.05 -20.12
CA GLU A 207 9.19 -20.88 -19.99
C GLU A 207 9.52 -20.14 -18.67
N PRO A 208 10.49 -20.66 -17.88
CA PRO A 208 10.86 -20.01 -16.63
C PRO A 208 11.62 -18.70 -16.89
N VAL A 209 11.23 -17.65 -16.17
CA VAL A 209 11.90 -16.36 -16.16
C VAL A 209 12.25 -15.92 -14.73
N ASP A 210 13.28 -15.09 -14.61
CA ASP A 210 13.63 -14.44 -13.35
C ASP A 210 12.67 -13.28 -13.07
N LEU A 211 11.91 -13.40 -11.97
CA LEU A 211 11.03 -12.36 -11.47
C LEU A 211 11.60 -11.72 -10.20
N LEU A 212 11.37 -10.42 -10.05
CA LEU A 212 11.51 -9.72 -8.78
C LEU A 212 10.16 -9.70 -8.07
N PHE A 213 10.10 -10.39 -6.93
CA PHE A 213 8.95 -10.43 -6.04
C PHE A 213 9.12 -9.36 -4.95
N TYR A 214 8.24 -8.36 -4.94
CA TYR A 214 8.08 -7.39 -3.86
C TYR A 214 7.05 -7.90 -2.85
N ALA A 215 7.41 -7.88 -1.57
CA ALA A 215 6.51 -8.09 -0.44
C ALA A 215 6.45 -6.79 0.38
N PRO A 216 5.25 -6.25 0.67
CA PRO A 216 5.12 -5.13 1.60
C PRO A 216 5.70 -5.49 2.97
N LEU A 217 6.43 -4.56 3.58
CA LEU A 217 6.85 -4.70 4.97
C LEU A 217 5.68 -4.26 5.84
N VAL A 218 5.10 -5.20 6.60
CA VAL A 218 3.93 -4.96 7.45
C VAL A 218 4.35 -5.15 8.89
N ASP A 219 4.25 -4.08 9.67
CA ASP A 219 4.42 -4.10 11.13
C ASP A 219 3.10 -3.67 11.80
N PRO A 220 2.87 -3.98 13.08
CA PRO A 220 1.88 -3.27 13.88
C PRO A 220 2.17 -1.76 13.86
N ALA A 221 1.14 -0.93 13.64
CA ALA A 221 1.28 0.51 13.84
C ALA A 221 1.20 0.84 15.34
N PRO A 222 1.86 1.92 15.78
CA PRO A 222 1.76 2.39 17.16
C PRO A 222 0.30 2.60 17.55
N HIS A 223 -0.05 2.23 18.79
CA HIS A 223 -1.41 2.49 19.25
C HIS A 223 -1.57 4.01 19.46
N PRO A 224 -2.67 4.64 19.01
CA PRO A 224 -2.83 6.11 19.09
C PRO A 224 -2.85 6.69 20.51
N SER A 225 -2.94 5.85 21.54
CA SER A 225 -2.87 6.22 22.96
C SER A 225 -1.48 6.08 23.57
N GLU A 226 -0.53 5.47 22.85
CA GLU A 226 0.87 5.53 23.22
C GLU A 226 1.38 6.93 22.85
N PRO A 227 2.11 7.60 23.75
CA PRO A 227 2.68 8.90 23.42
C PRO A 227 3.52 8.74 22.15
N ASP A 228 3.23 9.57 21.15
CA ASP A 228 4.16 9.78 20.05
C ASP A 228 5.48 10.21 20.72
N ASP A 229 6.55 9.44 20.56
CA ASP A 229 7.93 9.92 20.81
C ASP A 229 8.28 10.99 19.75
N GLU A 230 7.44 12.02 19.63
CA GLU A 230 7.58 13.22 18.81
C GLU A 230 8.32 14.28 19.63
N ASP A 231 9.55 13.97 20.04
CA ASP A 231 10.58 14.98 20.32
C ASP A 231 11.83 14.58 19.53
N GLY A 232 11.85 15.06 18.29
CA GLY A 232 12.84 14.68 17.28
C GLY A 232 13.15 15.77 16.28
N GLU A 233 13.10 17.05 16.67
CA GLU A 233 13.84 18.13 15.99
C GLU A 233 15.35 17.85 16.07
N HIS A 234 15.84 16.90 15.30
CA HIS A 234 17.24 16.78 14.90
C HIS A 234 17.26 15.89 13.66
N ALA A 235 17.20 16.53 12.49
CA ALA A 235 17.55 15.95 11.19
C ALA A 235 19.07 15.69 11.10
N ASP A 236 19.61 15.02 12.10
CA ASP A 236 20.93 14.41 12.03
C ASP A 236 20.77 12.95 11.63
N ARG A 237 21.66 12.51 10.75
CA ARG A 237 21.74 11.17 10.14
C ARG A 237 21.85 10.07 11.20
N ARG A 238 20.77 9.75 11.90
CA ARG A 238 20.75 8.65 12.86
C ARG A 238 20.79 7.33 12.09
N GLU A 239 21.74 6.50 12.47
CA GLU A 239 21.89 5.12 12.04
C GLU A 239 20.57 4.36 12.33
N HIS A 240 19.76 4.13 11.28
CA HIS A 240 18.46 3.50 11.42
C HIS A 240 18.63 1.99 11.48
N TRP A 241 18.66 1.44 12.69
CA TRP A 241 18.52 0.01 12.93
C TRP A 241 17.05 -0.40 12.79
N VAL A 242 16.75 -1.25 11.81
CA VAL A 242 15.43 -1.87 11.65
C VAL A 242 15.38 -3.07 12.59
N LYS A 243 14.42 -3.10 13.52
CA LYS A 243 14.16 -4.26 14.39
C LYS A 243 13.91 -5.52 13.54
N GLY A 244 14.15 -6.70 14.10
CA GLY A 244 13.74 -7.93 13.41
C GLY A 244 12.21 -7.98 13.32
N PHE A 245 11.67 -8.45 12.21
CA PHE A 245 10.22 -8.50 11.99
C PHE A 245 9.82 -9.74 11.19
N VAL A 246 8.55 -10.12 11.30
CA VAL A 246 7.94 -11.20 10.54
C VAL A 246 7.38 -10.62 9.24
N ARG A 247 7.69 -11.23 8.10
CA ARG A 247 7.13 -10.84 6.80
C ARG A 247 6.47 -12.02 6.13
N LYS A 248 5.44 -11.75 5.34
CA LYS A 248 4.82 -12.77 4.50
C LYS A 248 5.79 -13.24 3.42
N LEU A 249 5.89 -14.55 3.25
CA LEU A 249 6.59 -15.18 2.14
C LEU A 249 5.68 -15.26 0.91
N PRO A 250 6.30 -15.42 -0.27
CA PRO A 250 5.55 -15.75 -1.47
C PRO A 250 4.64 -16.99 -1.28
N PRO A 251 3.45 -17.04 -1.89
CA PRO A 251 2.58 -18.21 -1.83
C PRO A 251 3.30 -19.51 -2.20
N GLY A 252 3.22 -20.54 -1.35
CA GLY A 252 3.90 -21.83 -1.53
C GLY A 252 5.36 -21.86 -1.06
N ALA A 253 5.96 -20.72 -0.71
CA ALA A 253 7.29 -20.68 -0.11
C ALA A 253 7.22 -20.91 1.41
N GLN A 254 8.21 -21.64 1.93
CA GLN A 254 8.40 -21.90 3.35
C GLN A 254 9.65 -21.17 3.86
N PRO A 255 9.67 -20.72 5.13
CA PRO A 255 10.85 -20.11 5.71
C PRO A 255 12.00 -21.13 5.72
N SER A 256 13.20 -20.68 5.37
CA SER A 256 14.38 -21.55 5.47
C SER A 256 14.63 -21.95 6.92
N GLU A 257 15.25 -23.11 7.17
CA GLU A 257 15.63 -23.54 8.54
C GLU A 257 16.45 -22.46 9.27
N LYS A 258 17.29 -21.73 8.54
CA LYS A 258 18.08 -20.61 9.07
C LYS A 258 17.22 -19.43 9.53
N GLN A 259 16.11 -19.16 8.83
CA GLN A 259 15.15 -18.12 9.21
C GLN A 259 14.23 -18.59 10.34
N MET A 260 13.85 -19.86 10.39
CA MET A 260 13.16 -20.44 11.54
C MET A 260 14.03 -20.41 12.80
N ALA A 261 15.30 -20.79 12.71
CA ALA A 261 16.23 -20.69 13.83
C ALA A 261 16.48 -19.24 14.27
N ALA A 262 16.43 -18.29 13.33
CA ALA A 262 16.51 -16.87 13.65
C ALA A 262 15.26 -16.35 14.36
N TYR A 263 14.08 -16.82 13.95
CA TYR A 263 12.80 -16.52 14.58
C TYR A 263 12.76 -17.05 16.01
N LEU A 264 13.08 -18.33 16.22
CA LEU A 264 13.09 -18.94 17.55
C LEU A 264 14.02 -18.20 18.52
N ARG A 265 15.21 -17.77 18.06
CA ARG A 265 16.10 -16.93 18.86
C ARG A 265 15.54 -15.55 19.15
N ALA A 266 14.76 -14.97 18.24
CA ALA A 266 14.17 -13.67 18.45
C ALA A 266 13.03 -13.74 19.48
N VAL A 267 12.23 -14.81 19.45
CA VAL A 267 11.24 -15.13 20.49
C VAL A 267 11.92 -15.36 21.85
N GLU A 268 13.00 -16.14 21.91
CA GLU A 268 13.77 -16.38 23.15
C GLU A 268 14.36 -15.10 23.77
N ASN A 269 14.61 -14.08 22.95
CA ASN A 269 15.18 -12.80 23.40
C ASN A 269 14.11 -11.69 23.55
N ASP A 270 12.83 -12.05 23.62
CA ASP A 270 11.69 -11.12 23.74
C ASP A 270 11.70 -9.99 22.68
N GLN A 271 12.16 -10.32 21.45
CA GLN A 271 12.17 -9.37 20.32
C GLN A 271 10.91 -9.45 19.47
N ILE A 272 10.08 -10.47 19.67
CA ILE A 272 8.81 -10.71 18.99
C ILE A 272 7.86 -11.34 20.00
N ASP A 273 6.65 -10.79 20.12
CA ASP A 273 5.60 -11.27 21.03
C ASP A 273 4.73 -12.39 20.42
N GLU A 274 5.16 -12.98 19.30
CA GLU A 274 4.43 -14.07 18.62
C GLU A 274 4.98 -15.43 19.04
N ASP A 275 4.09 -16.32 19.51
CA ASP A 275 4.45 -17.67 19.96
C ASP A 275 4.87 -18.61 18.82
N ALA A 276 4.36 -18.39 17.60
CA ALA A 276 4.70 -19.20 16.43
C ALA A 276 4.59 -18.42 15.10
N LEU A 277 5.56 -18.66 14.21
CA LEU A 277 5.60 -18.07 12.89
C LEU A 277 4.48 -18.67 12.02
N ALA A 278 3.53 -17.85 11.59
CA ALA A 278 2.40 -18.31 10.78
C ALA A 278 2.85 -18.98 9.46
N PRO A 279 2.11 -19.99 8.94
CA PRO A 279 2.42 -20.61 7.66
C PRO A 279 2.51 -19.59 6.52
N GLY A 280 3.58 -19.68 5.71
CA GLY A 280 3.82 -18.71 4.64
C GLY A 280 4.34 -17.36 5.12
N TYR A 281 4.96 -17.30 6.30
CA TYR A 281 5.71 -16.15 6.79
C TYR A 281 7.18 -16.52 7.05
N THR A 282 8.06 -15.53 7.09
CA THR A 282 9.48 -15.66 7.44
C THR A 282 9.91 -14.54 8.38
N PHE A 283 10.89 -14.83 9.23
CA PHE A 283 11.55 -13.82 10.03
C PHE A 283 12.70 -13.15 9.26
N VAL A 284 12.75 -11.81 9.32
CA VAL A 284 13.84 -10.97 8.84
C VAL A 284 14.61 -10.47 10.05
N LYS A 285 15.91 -10.73 10.09
CA LYS A 285 16.77 -10.29 11.19
C LYS A 285 16.88 -8.76 11.22
N LYS A 286 17.12 -8.25 12.43
CA LYS A 286 17.54 -6.87 12.66
C LYS A 286 18.67 -6.51 11.69
N HIS A 287 18.52 -5.42 10.95
CA HIS A 287 19.53 -4.98 10.00
C HIS A 287 19.64 -3.45 9.98
N HIS A 288 20.80 -2.98 9.54
CA HIS A 288 21.13 -1.57 9.45
C HIS A 288 20.68 -1.00 8.10
N ARG A 289 20.01 0.15 8.10
CA ARG A 289 19.72 0.92 6.87
C ARG A 289 20.69 2.10 6.77
N HIS A 290 21.38 2.17 5.64
CA HIS A 290 22.04 3.41 5.23
C HIS A 290 21.03 4.23 4.43
N GLY A 291 20.66 5.40 4.98
CA GLY A 291 19.87 6.42 4.29
C GLY A 291 20.68 7.16 3.23
#